data_AF-A0A843KPD5-F1
#
_entry.id   AF-A0A843KPD5-F1
#
_cell.length_a   1.000
_cell.length_b   1.000
_cell.length_c   1.000
_cell.angle_alpha   90.00
_cell.angle_beta   90.00
_cell.angle_gamma   90.00
#
_symmetry.space_group_name_H-M   'P 1'
#
loop_
_entity.id
_entity.type
_entity.pdbx_description
1 polymer ?
#
loop_
_entity_poly.entity_id
_entity_poly.type
_entity_poly.pdbx_seq_one_letter_code
_entity_poly.pdbx_strand_id
1 'polypeptide(L)'
;MGRKGSLAGILVSRLTGIILFLILIGVLNVFADVYVGNPVFLRVVAFLNANVGFLILIAVIFLLGDLFCTLVFPLNLPGPIFGALGAVFVVAFIFRVFMLASDMTGIEVFRIFSGTLAHLIYVLVFAAVLIGDYISLFSEPSGRA
;
A
#
# COMPACT_ATOMS: atom_id res chain seq x y z
N MET A 1 -4.31 20.64 3.89
CA MET A 1 -4.76 21.62 2.87
C MET A 1 -4.90 20.90 1.54
N GLY A 2 -6.07 20.32 1.28
CA GLY A 2 -6.43 19.64 0.03
C GLY A 2 -7.93 19.80 -0.15
N ARG A 3 -8.35 20.43 -1.25
CA ARG A 3 -9.76 20.67 -1.59
C ARG A 3 -10.54 19.36 -1.43
N LYS A 4 -11.78 19.45 -0.93
CA LYS A 4 -12.82 18.42 -1.08
C LYS A 4 -12.85 17.98 -2.55
N GLY A 5 -12.10 16.95 -2.91
CA GLY A 5 -12.24 16.31 -4.19
C GLY A 5 -13.64 15.75 -4.22
N SER A 6 -14.37 15.99 -5.31
CA SER A 6 -15.54 15.17 -5.61
C SER A 6 -15.18 13.70 -5.40
N LEU A 7 -16.12 12.85 -4.98
CA LEU A 7 -15.93 11.39 -4.94
C LEU A 7 -15.25 10.89 -6.22
N ALA A 8 -15.62 11.47 -7.36
CA ALA A 8 -15.00 11.23 -8.66
C ALA A 8 -13.50 11.59 -8.71
N GLY A 9 -13.07 12.69 -8.09
CA GLY A 9 -11.67 13.11 -8.04
C GLY A 9 -10.78 12.18 -7.20
N ILE A 10 -11.30 11.65 -6.09
CA ILE A 10 -10.59 10.67 -5.26
C ILE A 10 -10.46 9.34 -6.01
N LEU A 11 -11.57 8.88 -6.61
CA LEU A 11 -11.58 7.69 -7.46
C LEU A 11 -10.59 7.83 -8.62
N VAL A 12 -10.61 8.95 -9.35
CA VAL A 12 -9.69 9.19 -10.48
C VAL A 12 -8.24 9.19 -10.00
N SER A 13 -7.90 9.92 -8.94
CA SER A 13 -6.52 9.97 -8.42
C SER A 13 -5.99 8.58 -8.06
N ARG A 14 -6.77 7.81 -7.30
CA ARG A 14 -6.38 6.45 -6.87
C ARG A 14 -6.33 5.46 -8.02
N LEU A 15 -7.32 5.49 -8.92
CA LEU A 15 -7.33 4.65 -10.12
C LEU A 15 -6.19 4.99 -11.07
N THR A 16 -5.85 6.27 -11.24
CA THR A 16 -4.67 6.68 -12.02
C THR A 16 -3.40 6.08 -11.45
N GLY A 17 -3.23 6.07 -10.12
CA GLY A 17 -2.09 5.41 -9.48
C GLY A 17 -2.03 3.90 -9.80
N ILE A 18 -3.17 3.20 -9.72
CA ILE A 18 -3.25 1.77 -10.08
C ILE A 18 -2.92 1.55 -11.54
N ILE A 19 -3.50 2.34 -12.45
CA ILE A 19 -3.29 2.24 -13.89
C ILE A 19 -1.81 2.48 -14.23
N LEU A 20 -1.20 3.54 -13.67
CA LEU A 20 0.22 3.82 -13.86
C LEU A 20 1.10 2.67 -13.36
N PHE A 21 0.76 2.10 -12.21
CA PHE A 21 1.46 0.94 -11.66
C PHE A 21 1.35 -0.30 -12.58
N LEU A 22 0.16 -0.57 -13.13
CA LEU A 22 -0.05 -1.66 -14.07
C LEU A 22 0.69 -1.44 -15.40
N ILE A 23 0.70 -0.21 -15.91
CA ILE A 23 1.49 0.15 -17.10
C ILE A 23 2.98 -0.11 -16.83
N LEU A 24 3.49 0.31 -15.68
CA LEU A 24 4.89 0.07 -15.29
C LEU A 24 5.22 -1.43 -15.30
N ILE A 25 4.35 -2.28 -14.72
CA ILE A 25 4.54 -3.73 -14.75
C ILE A 25 4.49 -4.27 -16.18
N GLY A 26 3.54 -3.81 -17.00
CA GLY A 26 3.44 -4.21 -18.41
C GLY A 26 4.72 -3.90 -19.18
N VAL A 27 5.25 -2.68 -19.00
CA VAL A 27 6.52 -2.25 -19.58
C VAL A 27 7.68 -3.12 -19.09
N LEU A 28 7.77 -3.38 -17.79
CA LEU A 28 8.80 -4.25 -17.21
C LEU A 28 8.74 -5.68 -17.75
N ASN A 29 7.54 -6.22 -17.98
CA ASN A 29 7.35 -7.53 -18.59
C ASN A 29 7.85 -7.57 -20.04
N VAL A 30 7.53 -6.57 -20.86
CA VAL A 30 8.05 -6.47 -22.24
C VAL A 30 9.57 -6.40 -22.24
N PHE A 31 10.16 -5.64 -21.32
CA PHE A 31 11.61 -5.57 -21.18
C PHE A 31 12.23 -6.88 -20.67
N ALA A 32 11.50 -7.72 -19.94
CA ALA A 32 12.02 -9.02 -19.49
C ALA A 32 12.35 -9.95 -20.65
N ASP A 33 11.55 -9.91 -21.72
CA ASP A 33 11.80 -10.65 -22.95
C ASP A 33 13.01 -10.10 -23.74
N VAL A 34 13.38 -8.84 -23.55
CA VAL A 34 14.53 -8.19 -24.21
C VAL A 34 15.83 -8.38 -23.39
N TYR A 35 15.74 -8.33 -22.06
CA TYR A 35 16.88 -8.41 -21.14
C TYR A 35 17.09 -9.81 -20.52
N VAL A 36 16.77 -10.88 -21.27
CA VAL A 36 16.87 -12.29 -20.84
C VAL A 36 18.22 -12.65 -20.20
N GLY A 37 19.29 -11.92 -20.54
CA GLY A 37 20.63 -12.12 -19.99
C GLY A 37 20.90 -11.58 -18.58
N ASN A 38 20.02 -10.75 -17.99
CA ASN A 38 20.25 -10.21 -16.64
C ASN A 38 19.38 -10.93 -15.58
N PRO A 39 19.96 -11.83 -14.77
CA PRO A 39 19.21 -12.62 -13.79
C PRO A 39 18.61 -11.77 -12.66
N VAL A 40 19.21 -10.62 -12.34
CA VAL A 40 18.67 -9.70 -11.33
C VAL A 40 17.40 -9.04 -11.84
N PHE A 41 17.42 -8.56 -13.08
CA PHE A 41 16.25 -7.94 -13.70
C PHE A 41 15.07 -8.90 -13.76
N LEU A 42 15.29 -10.12 -14.27
CA LEU A 42 14.25 -11.15 -14.35
C LEU A 42 13.65 -11.50 -12.98
N ARG A 43 14.48 -11.57 -11.93
CA ARG A 43 13.99 -11.82 -10.56
C ARG A 43 13.12 -10.68 -10.04
N VAL A 44 13.49 -9.42 -10.29
CA VAL A 44 12.66 -8.26 -9.88
C VAL A 44 11.32 -8.27 -10.62
N VAL A 45 11.31 -8.54 -11.92
CA VAL A 45 10.08 -8.63 -12.71
C VAL A 45 9.20 -9.79 -12.22
N ALA A 46 9.79 -10.97 -11.97
CA ALA A 46 9.07 -12.10 -11.41
C ALA A 46 8.47 -11.79 -10.02
N PHE A 47 9.23 -11.11 -9.16
CA PHE A 47 8.75 -10.66 -7.85
C PHE A 47 7.55 -9.72 -7.96
N LEU A 48 7.62 -8.71 -8.84
CA LEU A 48 6.51 -7.78 -9.05
C LEU A 48 5.27 -8.51 -9.56
N ASN A 49 5.43 -9.38 -10.57
CA ASN A 49 4.34 -10.20 -11.10
C ASN A 49 3.69 -11.09 -10.04
N ALA A 50 4.48 -11.73 -9.18
CA ALA A 50 3.96 -12.56 -8.08
C ALA A 50 3.20 -11.75 -7.02
N ASN A 51 3.46 -10.44 -6.91
CA ASN A 51 2.85 -9.56 -5.92
C ASN A 51 1.81 -8.59 -6.49
N VAL A 52 1.48 -8.66 -7.79
CA VAL A 52 0.50 -7.75 -8.42
C VAL A 52 -0.84 -7.80 -7.68
N GLY A 53 -1.35 -9.00 -7.39
CA GLY A 53 -2.60 -9.15 -6.65
C GLY A 53 -2.55 -8.51 -5.25
N PHE A 54 -1.40 -8.60 -4.57
CA PHE A 54 -1.20 -7.98 -3.26
C PHE A 54 -1.17 -6.45 -3.35
N LEU A 55 -0.55 -5.90 -4.39
CA LEU A 55 -0.49 -4.46 -4.63
C LEU A 55 -1.85 -3.89 -5.04
N ILE A 56 -2.62 -4.63 -5.83
CA ILE A 56 -4.02 -4.30 -6.14
C ILE A 56 -4.85 -4.31 -4.85
N LEU A 57 -4.69 -5.32 -3.99
CA LEU A 57 -5.40 -5.40 -2.71
C LEU A 57 -5.09 -4.17 -1.82
N ILE A 58 -3.82 -3.80 -1.68
CA ILE A 58 -3.41 -2.58 -0.95
C ILE A 58 -4.14 -1.36 -1.52
N ALA A 59 -4.14 -1.21 -2.84
CA ALA A 59 -4.77 -0.07 -3.49
C ALA A 59 -6.28 -0.03 -3.26
N VAL A 60 -6.95 -1.17 -3.33
CA VAL A 60 -8.39 -1.31 -3.04
C VAL A 60 -8.69 -0.96 -1.58
N ILE A 61 -7.87 -1.41 -0.63
CA ILE A 61 -8.07 -1.09 0.79
C ILE A 61 -7.96 0.42 1.04
N PHE A 62 -6.94 1.08 0.48
CA PHE A 62 -6.84 2.54 0.57
C PHE A 62 -7.99 3.25 -0.13
N LEU A 63 -8.45 2.74 -1.27
CA LEU A 63 -9.62 3.29 -1.95
C LEU A 63 -10.86 3.22 -1.06
N LEU A 64 -11.10 2.08 -0.40
CA LEU A 64 -12.20 1.95 0.55
C LEU A 64 -12.05 2.91 1.72
N GLY A 65 -10.85 3.05 2.29
CA GLY A 65 -10.58 4.00 3.37
C GLY A 65 -10.91 5.44 2.99
N ASP A 66 -10.44 5.88 1.83
CA ASP A 66 -10.75 7.22 1.30
C ASP A 66 -12.25 7.40 1.04
N LEU A 67 -12.92 6.38 0.47
CA LEU A 67 -14.36 6.42 0.24
C LEU A 67 -15.13 6.57 1.55
N PHE A 68 -14.81 5.78 2.59
CA PHE A 68 -15.44 5.90 3.89
C PHE A 68 -15.18 7.29 4.51
N CYS A 69 -13.95 7.80 4.47
CA CYS A 69 -13.61 9.13 5.00
C CYS A 69 -14.41 10.27 4.36
N THR A 70 -14.90 10.12 3.13
CA THR A 70 -15.72 11.15 2.46
C THR A 70 -17.20 11.14 2.88
N LEU A 71 -17.67 10.08 3.53
CA LEU A 71 -19.05 9.97 3.97
C LEU A 71 -19.31 10.86 5.18
N VAL A 72 -20.57 11.20 5.40
CA VAL A 72 -20.98 11.93 6.60
C VAL A 72 -20.89 11.03 7.84
N PHE A 73 -20.58 11.64 8.98
CA PHE A 73 -20.60 10.94 10.25
C PHE A 73 -22.00 10.34 10.51
N PRO A 74 -22.10 9.06 10.95
CA PRO A 74 -21.05 8.18 11.47
C PRO A 74 -20.42 7.23 10.44
N LEU A 75 -20.80 7.31 9.17
CA LEU A 75 -20.36 6.37 8.14
C LEU A 75 -18.88 6.53 7.76
N ASN A 76 -18.21 7.59 8.20
CA ASN A 76 -16.77 7.79 8.04
C ASN A 76 -15.89 7.09 9.07
N LEU A 77 -16.47 6.57 10.16
CA LEU A 77 -15.74 5.85 11.21
C LEU A 77 -14.93 4.64 10.75
N PRO A 78 -15.34 3.87 9.72
CA PRO A 78 -14.53 2.78 9.19
C PRO A 78 -13.30 3.25 8.41
N GLY A 79 -13.27 4.49 7.91
CA GLY A 79 -12.19 5.02 7.08
C GLY A 79 -10.80 4.85 7.70
N PRO A 80 -10.57 5.30 8.94
CA PRO A 80 -9.32 5.06 9.69
C PRO A 80 -8.92 3.58 9.81
N ILE A 81 -9.88 2.66 9.91
CA ILE A 81 -9.59 1.21 9.99
C ILE A 81 -8.99 0.71 8.67
N PHE A 82 -9.58 1.09 7.54
CA PHE A 82 -9.04 0.75 6.23
C PHE A 82 -7.68 1.43 5.98
N GLY A 83 -7.49 2.67 6.42
CA GLY A 83 -6.19 3.35 6.38
C GLY A 83 -5.11 2.57 7.12
N ALA A 84 -5.38 2.16 8.36
CA ALA A 84 -4.48 1.35 9.17
C ALA A 84 -4.18 -0.03 8.56
N LEU A 85 -5.21 -0.74 8.04
CA LEU A 85 -5.02 -2.01 7.33
C LEU A 85 -4.16 -1.85 6.08
N GLY A 86 -4.40 -0.80 5.30
CA GLY A 86 -3.60 -0.47 4.11
C GLY A 86 -2.14 -0.24 4.47
N ALA A 87 -1.87 0.52 5.53
CA ALA A 87 -0.52 0.76 6.02
C ALA A 87 0.20 -0.52 6.46
N VAL A 88 -0.49 -1.43 7.16
CA VAL A 88 0.07 -2.74 7.53
C VAL A 88 0.46 -3.54 6.28
N PHE A 89 -0.41 -3.59 5.27
CA PHE A 89 -0.09 -4.32 4.04
C PHE A 89 1.03 -3.67 3.23
N VAL A 90 1.17 -2.33 3.25
CA VAL A 90 2.34 -1.65 2.68
C VAL A 90 3.62 -2.09 3.40
N VAL A 91 3.62 -2.12 4.73
CA VAL A 91 4.80 -2.58 5.49
C VAL A 91 5.09 -4.05 5.19
N ALA A 92 4.07 -4.89 5.09
CA ALA A 92 4.23 -6.28 4.68
C ALA A 92 4.84 -6.40 3.27
N PHE A 93 4.45 -5.53 2.32
CA PHE A 93 5.06 -5.48 0.99
C PHE A 93 6.53 -5.06 1.07
N ILE A 94 6.87 -4.06 1.88
CA ILE A 94 8.25 -3.62 2.10
C ILE A 94 9.10 -4.78 2.63
N PHE A 95 8.59 -5.57 3.57
CA PHE A 95 9.31 -6.75 4.07
C PHE A 95 9.49 -7.82 2.97
N ARG A 96 8.52 -8.00 2.07
CA ARG A 96 8.71 -8.87 0.89
C ARG A 96 9.83 -8.36 -0.02
N VAL A 97 9.97 -7.04 -0.19
CA VAL A 97 11.10 -6.45 -0.94
C VAL A 97 12.42 -6.71 -0.22
N PHE A 98 12.47 -6.61 1.11
CA PHE A 98 13.66 -6.95 1.89
C PHE A 98 14.05 -8.42 1.74
N MET A 99 13.07 -9.33 1.73
CA MET A 99 13.32 -10.75 1.46
C MET A 99 13.89 -10.97 0.05
N LEU A 100 13.34 -10.31 -0.97
CA LEU A 100 13.91 -10.35 -2.31
C LEU A 100 15.38 -9.88 -2.34
N ALA A 101 15.69 -8.79 -1.62
CA ALA A 101 17.06 -8.28 -1.50
C ALA A 101 17.97 -9.28 -0.78
N SER A 102 17.47 -9.94 0.27
CA SER A 102 18.18 -11.03 0.97
C SER A 102 18.52 -12.17 0.02
N ASP A 103 17.54 -12.65 -0.76
CA ASP A 103 17.70 -13.75 -1.70
C ASP A 103 18.65 -13.42 -2.87
N MET A 104 18.80 -12.14 -3.21
CA MET A 104 19.73 -11.67 -4.24
C MET A 104 21.15 -11.47 -3.73
N THR A 105 21.31 -10.98 -2.50
CA THR A 105 22.61 -10.58 -1.94
C THR A 105 23.24 -11.64 -1.03
N GLY A 106 22.45 -12.61 -0.56
CA GLY A 106 22.87 -13.55 0.49
C GLY A 106 23.01 -12.91 1.87
N ILE A 107 22.56 -11.66 2.05
CA ILE A 107 22.64 -10.94 3.31
C ILE A 107 21.42 -11.26 4.16
N GLU A 108 21.66 -11.95 5.29
CA GLU A 108 20.61 -12.43 6.20
C GLU A 108 19.99 -11.32 7.09
N VAL A 109 20.58 -10.12 7.11
CA VAL A 109 20.10 -8.99 7.94
C VAL A 109 18.62 -8.68 7.68
N PHE A 110 18.19 -8.81 6.43
CA PHE A 110 16.80 -8.57 6.02
C PHE A 110 15.82 -9.60 6.57
N ARG A 111 16.26 -10.82 6.94
CA ARG A 111 15.40 -11.85 7.55
C ARG A 111 15.01 -11.53 8.98
N ILE A 112 15.67 -10.58 9.65
CA ILE A 112 15.27 -10.11 10.98
C ILE A 112 13.85 -9.51 10.93
N PHE A 113 13.45 -8.94 9.78
CA PHE A 113 12.10 -8.45 9.52
C PHE A 113 11.11 -9.57 9.16
N SER A 114 11.36 -10.81 9.57
CA SER A 114 10.47 -11.96 9.41
C SER A 114 10.06 -12.54 10.78
N GLY A 115 8.99 -13.34 10.81
CA GLY A 115 8.52 -13.98 12.05
C GLY A 115 7.94 -13.01 13.08
N THR A 116 8.28 -13.19 14.35
CA THR A 116 7.66 -12.47 15.49
C THR A 116 7.86 -10.96 15.43
N LEU A 117 9.05 -10.51 15.04
CA LEU A 117 9.37 -9.08 14.95
C LEU A 117 8.51 -8.39 13.89
N ALA A 118 8.27 -9.06 12.75
CA ALA A 118 7.38 -8.54 11.71
C ALA A 118 5.95 -8.35 12.24
N HIS A 119 5.42 -9.34 12.96
CA HIS A 119 4.08 -9.26 13.55
C HIS A 119 3.98 -8.12 14.57
N LEU A 120 5.01 -7.93 15.40
CA LEU A 120 5.06 -6.81 16.34
C LEU A 120 5.02 -5.47 15.60
N ILE A 121 5.80 -5.32 14.53
CA ILE A 121 5.79 -4.10 13.70
C ILE A 121 4.40 -3.90 13.08
N TYR A 122 3.75 -4.95 12.57
CA TYR A 122 2.40 -4.82 12.02
C TYR A 122 1.40 -4.29 13.05
N VAL A 123 1.43 -4.80 14.28
CA VAL A 123 0.56 -4.33 15.36
C VAL A 123 0.86 -2.87 15.71
N LEU A 124 2.14 -2.49 15.81
CA LEU A 124 2.54 -1.13 16.12
C LEU A 124 2.13 -0.14 15.03
N VAL A 125 2.35 -0.50 13.76
CA VAL A 125 1.96 0.32 12.61
C VAL A 125 0.44 0.46 12.56
N PHE A 126 -0.30 -0.63 12.74
CA PHE A 126 -1.75 -0.61 12.79
C PHE A 126 -2.24 0.36 13.87
N ALA A 127 -1.75 0.22 15.11
CA ALA A 127 -2.14 1.06 16.22
C ALA A 127 -1.78 2.54 15.99
N ALA A 128 -0.56 2.83 15.54
CA ALA A 128 -0.09 4.19 15.30
C ALA A 128 -0.92 4.90 14.22
N VAL A 129 -1.16 4.25 13.08
CA VAL A 129 -1.95 4.81 11.98
C VAL A 129 -3.42 4.95 12.39
N LEU A 130 -4.00 3.94 13.03
CA LEU A 130 -5.39 4.00 13.49
C LEU A 130 -5.62 5.16 14.45
N ILE A 131 -4.74 5.34 15.44
CA ILE A 131 -4.84 6.43 16.41
C ILE A 131 -4.65 7.78 15.70
N GLY A 132 -3.65 7.91 14.84
CA GLY A 132 -3.39 9.14 14.09
C GLY A 132 -4.58 9.55 13.22
N ASP A 133 -5.16 8.61 12.48
CA ASP A 133 -6.28 8.86 11.58
C ASP A 133 -7.57 9.20 12.36
N TYR A 134 -7.83 8.55 13.51
CA TYR A 134 -8.95 8.93 14.36
C TYR A 134 -8.77 10.31 15.00
N ILE A 135 -7.56 10.64 15.48
CA ILE A 135 -7.27 11.98 15.99
C ILE A 135 -7.54 13.02 14.90
N SER A 136 -7.09 12.77 13.66
CA SER A 136 -7.38 13.66 12.53
C SER A 136 -8.88 13.80 12.26
N LEU A 137 -9.62 12.67 12.28
CA LEU A 137 -11.06 12.65 12.03
C LEU A 137 -11.85 13.50 13.04
N PHE A 138 -11.45 13.47 14.32
CA PHE A 138 -12.12 14.23 15.38
C PHE A 138 -11.55 15.64 15.61
N SER A 139 -10.34 15.92 15.12
CA SER A 139 -9.71 17.25 15.20
C SER A 139 -10.16 18.17 14.07
N GLU A 140 -10.73 17.63 12.99
CA GLU A 140 -11.46 18.45 12.03
C GLU A 140 -12.69 19.05 12.74
N PRO A 141 -12.86 20.39 12.73
CA PRO A 141 -13.99 21.02 13.39
C PRO A 141 -15.28 20.43 12.84
N SER A 142 -16.03 19.75 13.71
CA SER A 142 -17.40 19.30 13.46
C SER A 142 -18.26 20.52 13.11
N GLY A 143 -18.33 20.86 11.82
CA GLY A 143 -18.84 22.15 11.42
C GLY A 143 -18.85 22.38 9.92
N ARG A 144 -19.50 21.49 9.18
CA ARG A 144 -20.40 21.83 8.06
C ARG A 144 -21.10 20.56 7.58
N ALA A 145 -22.39 20.52 7.92
CA ALA A 145 -23.44 19.80 7.22
C ALA A 145 -23.30 19.92 5.69
#